data_AF-A0A954SYW3-F1
#
_entry.id   AF-A0A954SYW3-F1
#
_cell.length_a   1.000
_cell.length_b   1.000
_cell.length_c   1.000
_cell.angle_alpha   90.00
_cell.angle_beta   90.00
_cell.angle_gamma   90.00
#
_symmetry.space_group_name_H-M   'P 1'
#
loop_
_entity.id
_entity.type
_entity.pdbx_description
1 polymer ?
#
loop_
_entity_poly.entity_id
_entity_poly.type
_entity_poly.pdbx_seq_one_letter_code
_entity_poly.pdbx_strand_id
1 'polypeptide(L)'
;MVGLPFDAYENAALLDTGETAHVALLLSPDGGTQRMKLFIGEKGKDAAGNPSGDFLARNGLAYGSYYYLNDALPGSGTSSDGTFDDTASGALSSSKLEDVDTSPSQPQQMVLGDQDSGLFTFNFTLDFSGGGFHAASSGFSITKIQNHVGGSLERFGDADNVEWTDATVLAGLSYDHGLIFVNEDNSNGEIWMMEPSGAGLLKIGDTAGISEAAESTGIFDISAMIGYRPGSVLLTNNQGSASSLTVLINPDATPVPEPSTLLLVSGGLAILILRRADRA
;
A
#
# COMPACT_ATOMS: atom_id res chain seq x y z
N MET A 1 8.12 -25.26 -9.70
CA MET A 1 7.48 -24.05 -9.15
C MET A 1 6.62 -24.47 -7.98
N VAL A 2 6.64 -23.70 -6.90
CA VAL A 2 5.93 -23.91 -5.63
C VAL A 2 5.30 -22.56 -5.28
N GLY A 3 4.14 -22.53 -4.60
CA GLY A 3 3.46 -21.29 -4.18
C GLY A 3 4.25 -20.44 -3.17
N LEU A 4 3.55 -19.52 -2.47
CA LEU A 4 4.13 -18.55 -1.52
C LEU A 4 5.20 -19.18 -0.60
N PRO A 5 6.47 -18.69 -0.64
CA PRO A 5 7.52 -19.21 0.21
C PRO A 5 7.21 -18.82 1.65
N PHE A 6 7.74 -19.61 2.56
CA PHE A 6 7.79 -19.22 3.96
C PHE A 6 8.97 -18.26 4.16
N ASP A 7 8.70 -17.04 4.60
CA ASP A 7 9.70 -16.01 4.93
C ASP A 7 9.17 -15.13 6.08
N ALA A 8 10.01 -14.28 6.65
CA ALA A 8 9.58 -13.29 7.65
C ALA A 8 9.12 -12.02 6.94
N TYR A 9 8.00 -12.12 6.24
CA TYR A 9 7.37 -10.98 5.59
C TYR A 9 6.76 -10.05 6.61
N GLU A 10 7.04 -8.75 6.47
CA GLU A 10 6.33 -7.70 7.20
C GLU A 10 4.89 -7.66 6.68
N ASN A 11 4.73 -7.37 5.38
CA ASN A 11 3.45 -7.50 4.71
C ASN A 11 3.55 -7.85 3.21
N ALA A 12 2.42 -7.79 2.52
CA ALA A 12 2.32 -7.97 1.08
C ALA A 12 1.28 -7.03 0.46
N ALA A 13 1.62 -6.42 -0.68
CA ALA A 13 0.75 -5.53 -1.44
C ALA A 13 0.39 -6.11 -2.82
N LEU A 14 -0.87 -5.99 -3.22
CA LEU A 14 -1.38 -6.45 -4.52
C LEU A 14 -1.04 -5.46 -5.63
N LEU A 15 -0.41 -5.91 -6.70
CA LEU A 15 -0.11 -5.10 -7.88
C LEU A 15 -1.07 -5.46 -9.02
N ASP A 16 -1.63 -4.46 -9.70
CA ASP A 16 -2.40 -4.70 -10.91
C ASP A 16 -1.47 -5.11 -12.05
N THR A 17 -1.71 -6.32 -12.57
CA THR A 17 -0.97 -6.90 -13.69
C THR A 17 -1.41 -6.35 -15.04
N GLY A 18 -2.54 -5.64 -15.10
CA GLY A 18 -3.18 -5.21 -16.34
C GLY A 18 -3.87 -6.37 -17.09
N GLU A 19 -3.94 -7.55 -16.49
CA GLU A 19 -4.56 -8.75 -17.05
C GLU A 19 -5.30 -9.55 -15.97
N THR A 20 -6.06 -10.58 -16.37
CA THR A 20 -6.95 -11.29 -15.43
C THR A 20 -6.46 -12.67 -15.01
N ALA A 21 -5.55 -13.27 -15.77
CA ALA A 21 -5.07 -14.63 -15.59
C ALA A 21 -3.98 -14.75 -14.52
N HIS A 22 -3.33 -13.65 -14.13
CA HIS A 22 -2.28 -13.65 -13.11
C HIS A 22 -2.66 -12.76 -11.92
N VAL A 23 -1.84 -12.90 -10.87
CA VAL A 23 -1.79 -12.04 -9.70
C VAL A 23 -0.33 -11.65 -9.47
N ALA A 24 -0.10 -10.42 -9.05
CA ALA A 24 1.21 -9.95 -8.63
C ALA A 24 1.14 -9.48 -7.16
N LEU A 25 2.09 -9.93 -6.34
CA LEU A 25 2.22 -9.50 -4.94
C LEU A 25 3.65 -8.99 -4.72
N LEU A 26 3.81 -7.75 -4.29
CA LEU A 26 5.06 -7.29 -3.71
C LEU A 26 5.13 -7.79 -2.27
N LEU A 27 6.21 -8.48 -1.94
CA LEU A 27 6.43 -9.08 -0.63
C LEU A 27 7.59 -8.33 0.02
N SER A 28 7.29 -7.60 1.10
CA SER A 28 8.30 -6.89 1.88
C SER A 28 8.76 -7.77 3.03
N PRO A 29 10.06 -8.12 3.12
CA PRO A 29 10.59 -8.78 4.31
C PRO A 29 10.85 -7.74 5.40
N ASP A 30 10.71 -8.08 6.69
CA ASP A 30 11.13 -7.28 7.87
C ASP A 30 12.68 -7.18 7.95
N GLY A 31 13.31 -6.74 6.85
CA GLY A 31 14.72 -6.47 6.68
C GLY A 31 15.73 -7.63 6.91
N GLY A 32 16.85 -7.29 7.55
CA GLY A 32 17.99 -8.16 7.79
C GLY A 32 18.71 -8.67 6.52
N THR A 33 18.80 -9.99 6.37
CA THR A 33 19.44 -10.63 5.20
C THR A 33 18.44 -11.00 4.11
N GLN A 34 17.15 -10.74 4.30
CA GLN A 34 16.11 -10.99 3.32
C GLN A 34 16.04 -9.87 2.28
N ARG A 35 15.31 -10.11 1.20
CA ARG A 35 15.30 -9.26 0.00
C ARG A 35 13.88 -9.08 -0.50
N MET A 36 13.57 -7.89 -1.02
CA MET A 36 12.28 -7.61 -1.67
C MET A 36 12.03 -8.60 -2.81
N LYS A 37 10.80 -9.12 -2.88
CA LYS A 37 10.39 -10.08 -3.92
C LYS A 37 9.05 -9.68 -4.52
N LEU A 38 8.92 -9.85 -5.83
CA LEU A 38 7.65 -9.83 -6.53
C LEU A 38 7.22 -11.29 -6.79
N PHE A 39 6.09 -11.71 -6.23
CA PHE A 39 5.44 -12.95 -6.63
C PHE A 39 4.58 -12.73 -7.86
N ILE A 40 4.70 -13.61 -8.85
CA ILE A 40 3.77 -13.69 -9.97
C ILE A 40 3.13 -15.07 -9.99
N GLY A 41 1.81 -15.10 -9.84
CA GLY A 41 1.02 -16.32 -9.76
C GLY A 41 0.02 -16.48 -10.90
N GLU A 42 -0.19 -17.70 -11.39
CA GLU A 42 -1.16 -18.01 -12.45
C GLU A 42 -2.46 -18.57 -11.86
N LYS A 43 -3.59 -17.94 -12.17
CA LYS A 43 -4.91 -18.36 -11.69
C LYS A 43 -5.39 -19.64 -12.39
N GLY A 44 -6.09 -20.46 -11.64
CA GLY A 44 -6.66 -21.72 -12.11
C GLY A 44 -5.65 -22.87 -12.18
N LYS A 45 -4.48 -22.75 -11.55
CA LYS A 45 -3.42 -23.76 -11.54
C LYS A 45 -3.15 -24.30 -10.13
N ASP A 46 -2.99 -25.62 -9.99
CA ASP A 46 -2.47 -26.25 -8.77
C ASP A 46 -0.95 -26.11 -8.65
N ALA A 47 -0.36 -26.55 -7.54
CA ALA A 47 1.08 -26.47 -7.30
C ALA A 47 1.94 -27.23 -8.33
N ALA A 48 1.36 -28.15 -9.12
CA ALA A 48 2.03 -28.86 -10.19
C ALA A 48 1.81 -28.21 -11.58
N GLY A 49 1.02 -27.14 -11.67
CA GLY A 49 0.69 -26.44 -12.91
C GLY A 49 -0.50 -27.05 -13.68
N ASN A 50 -1.26 -27.98 -13.07
CA ASN A 50 -2.46 -28.54 -13.68
C ASN A 50 -3.69 -27.64 -13.41
N PRO A 51 -4.73 -27.69 -14.26
CA PRO A 51 -5.97 -26.98 -13.99
C PRO A 51 -6.59 -27.37 -12.64
N SER A 52 -6.90 -26.38 -11.79
CA SER A 52 -7.60 -26.58 -10.53
C SER A 52 -8.50 -25.39 -10.19
N GLY A 53 -9.63 -25.68 -9.54
CA GLY A 53 -10.59 -24.69 -9.04
C GLY A 53 -10.48 -24.45 -7.53
N ASP A 54 -9.47 -25.00 -6.86
CA ASP A 54 -9.29 -24.85 -5.41
C ASP A 54 -9.04 -23.38 -5.04
N PHE A 55 -9.19 -23.05 -3.75
CA PHE A 55 -9.12 -21.67 -3.29
C PHE A 55 -7.79 -20.98 -3.64
N LEU A 56 -6.66 -21.65 -3.44
CA LEU A 56 -5.36 -21.06 -3.79
C LEU A 56 -5.17 -21.00 -5.31
N ALA A 57 -5.59 -22.05 -6.03
CA ALA A 57 -5.48 -22.11 -7.49
C ALA A 57 -6.29 -20.99 -8.16
N ARG A 58 -7.57 -20.83 -7.82
CA ARG A 58 -8.44 -19.81 -8.44
C ARG A 58 -7.96 -18.37 -8.20
N ASN A 59 -7.20 -18.15 -7.12
CA ASN A 59 -6.65 -16.84 -6.76
C ASN A 59 -5.18 -16.67 -7.17
N GLY A 60 -4.59 -17.65 -7.88
CA GLY A 60 -3.21 -17.57 -8.39
C GLY A 60 -2.13 -17.77 -7.33
N LEU A 61 -2.47 -18.24 -6.13
CA LEU A 61 -1.53 -18.37 -5.02
C LEU A 61 -0.88 -19.76 -4.93
N ALA A 62 -1.33 -20.72 -5.73
CA ALA A 62 -0.82 -22.10 -5.71
C ALA A 62 0.34 -22.34 -6.68
N TYR A 63 0.42 -21.60 -7.79
CA TYR A 63 1.39 -21.80 -8.86
C TYR A 63 1.96 -20.47 -9.33
N GLY A 64 3.27 -20.30 -9.23
CA GLY A 64 3.93 -19.07 -9.63
C GLY A 64 5.43 -19.09 -9.39
N SER A 65 6.04 -17.92 -9.57
CA SER A 65 7.47 -17.67 -9.38
C SER A 65 7.69 -16.38 -8.60
N TYR A 66 8.83 -16.27 -7.95
CA TYR A 66 9.29 -15.04 -7.30
C TYR A 66 10.44 -14.45 -8.10
N TYR A 67 10.47 -13.14 -8.12
CA TYR A 67 11.52 -12.37 -8.76
C TYR A 67 12.05 -11.37 -7.74
N TYR A 68 13.37 -11.29 -7.62
CA TYR A 68 14.03 -10.27 -6.83
C TYR A 68 13.99 -8.94 -7.59
N LEU A 69 13.73 -7.86 -6.86
CA LEU A 69 13.81 -6.51 -7.39
C LEU A 69 15.29 -6.10 -7.42
N ASN A 70 15.92 -6.11 -8.59
CA ASN A 70 17.34 -5.83 -8.76
C ASN A 70 17.56 -4.34 -9.04
N ASP A 71 17.92 -3.60 -7.98
CA ASP A 71 18.36 -2.20 -7.97
C ASP A 71 18.89 -1.85 -6.55
N ALA A 72 19.22 -0.59 -6.29
CA ALA A 72 19.50 -0.03 -4.98
C ALA A 72 18.45 1.01 -4.56
N LEU A 73 18.21 1.16 -3.25
CA LEU A 73 17.39 2.26 -2.73
C LEU A 73 18.06 3.60 -3.08
N PRO A 74 17.40 4.50 -3.82
CA PRO A 74 18.02 5.72 -4.31
C PRO A 74 18.28 6.74 -3.20
N GLY A 75 19.15 7.70 -3.49
CA GLY A 75 19.36 8.85 -2.63
C GLY A 75 18.17 9.82 -2.63
N SER A 76 18.18 10.77 -1.70
CA SER A 76 17.10 11.77 -1.58
C SER A 76 16.85 12.53 -2.88
N GLY A 77 15.58 12.63 -3.30
CA GLY A 77 15.18 13.36 -4.50
C GLY A 77 15.68 12.75 -5.80
N THR A 78 16.11 11.48 -5.76
CA THR A 78 16.56 10.74 -6.95
C THR A 78 15.66 9.55 -7.21
N SER A 79 15.65 9.12 -8.46
CA SER A 79 14.97 7.92 -8.93
C SER A 79 15.94 7.06 -9.73
N SER A 80 15.74 5.74 -9.67
CA SER A 80 16.46 4.75 -10.46
C SER A 80 15.48 3.74 -11.05
N ASP A 81 15.89 3.14 -12.16
CA ASP A 81 15.13 2.08 -12.82
C ASP A 81 15.76 0.72 -12.47
N GLY A 82 14.93 -0.18 -11.99
CA GLY A 82 15.28 -1.55 -11.61
C GLY A 82 14.74 -2.60 -12.56
N THR A 83 15.24 -3.82 -12.38
CA THR A 83 14.87 -5.00 -13.18
C THR A 83 14.48 -6.17 -12.29
N PHE A 84 13.98 -7.25 -12.89
CA PHE A 84 13.62 -8.48 -12.18
C PHE A 84 14.62 -9.60 -12.46
N ASP A 85 15.06 -10.29 -11.41
CA ASP A 85 16.00 -11.41 -11.48
C ASP A 85 15.49 -12.61 -10.69
N ASP A 86 15.86 -13.84 -11.06
CA ASP A 86 15.53 -15.06 -10.30
C ASP A 86 16.59 -15.38 -9.23
N THR A 87 17.66 -14.59 -9.16
CA THR A 87 18.72 -14.66 -8.17
C THR A 87 18.72 -13.44 -7.24
N ALA A 88 19.17 -13.65 -6.00
CA ALA A 88 19.20 -12.58 -4.98
C ALA A 88 20.36 -11.58 -5.18
N SER A 89 21.19 -11.73 -6.22
CA SER A 89 22.36 -10.87 -6.44
C SER A 89 21.90 -9.50 -6.93
N GLY A 90 22.31 -8.44 -6.24
CA GLY A 90 21.87 -7.06 -6.55
C GLY A 90 20.43 -6.75 -6.14
N ALA A 91 19.75 -7.69 -5.49
CA ALA A 91 18.39 -7.47 -5.01
C ALA A 91 18.33 -6.36 -3.94
N LEU A 92 17.28 -5.54 -4.00
CA LEU A 92 16.96 -4.52 -3.01
C LEU A 92 16.94 -5.13 -1.60
N SER A 93 17.66 -4.45 -0.71
CA SER A 93 17.84 -4.86 0.67
C SER A 93 18.06 -3.66 1.57
N SER A 94 17.51 -3.73 2.77
CA SER A 94 17.82 -2.85 3.89
C SER A 94 17.79 -3.67 5.18
N SER A 95 18.32 -3.11 6.26
CA SER A 95 18.23 -3.74 7.58
C SER A 95 16.81 -3.76 8.11
N LYS A 96 15.95 -2.82 7.68
CA LYS A 96 14.55 -2.69 8.09
C LYS A 96 13.66 -2.20 6.94
N LEU A 97 13.37 -3.11 6.02
CA LEU A 97 12.30 -2.94 5.03
C LEU A 97 10.99 -3.24 5.77
N GLU A 98 10.04 -2.31 5.77
CA GLU A 98 8.80 -2.44 6.54
C GLU A 98 7.61 -2.62 5.59
N ASP A 99 6.46 -2.01 5.87
CA ASP A 99 5.26 -2.22 5.06
C ASP A 99 5.38 -1.68 3.63
N VAL A 100 4.66 -2.35 2.73
CA VAL A 100 4.29 -1.84 1.42
C VAL A 100 2.79 -1.69 1.27
N ASP A 101 2.35 -0.72 0.47
CA ASP A 101 0.95 -0.60 0.07
C ASP A 101 0.80 -0.11 -1.38
N THR A 102 -0.31 -0.46 -2.02
CA THR A 102 -0.58 -0.15 -3.43
C THR A 102 -1.45 1.08 -3.55
N SER A 103 -1.11 1.99 -4.46
CA SER A 103 -1.98 3.12 -4.79
C SER A 103 -3.30 2.64 -5.39
N PRO A 104 -4.47 2.91 -4.77
CA PRO A 104 -5.76 2.48 -5.33
C PRO A 104 -6.09 3.18 -6.65
N SER A 105 -5.62 4.42 -6.82
CA SER A 105 -5.87 5.23 -8.03
C SER A 105 -4.93 4.89 -9.19
N GLN A 106 -3.77 4.31 -8.89
CA GLN A 106 -2.74 3.91 -9.87
C GLN A 106 -2.13 2.57 -9.43
N PRO A 107 -2.83 1.44 -9.62
CA PRO A 107 -2.51 0.17 -8.96
C PRO A 107 -1.26 -0.54 -9.49
N GLN A 108 -0.46 0.15 -10.31
CA GLN A 108 0.91 -0.21 -10.70
C GLN A 108 1.96 0.53 -9.84
N GLN A 109 1.53 1.40 -8.93
CA GLN A 109 2.38 2.12 -8.00
C GLN A 109 2.21 1.60 -6.59
N MET A 110 3.31 1.62 -5.84
CA MET A 110 3.34 1.19 -4.45
C MET A 110 4.19 2.15 -3.62
N VAL A 111 3.92 2.21 -2.33
CA VAL A 111 4.78 2.86 -1.34
C VAL A 111 5.48 1.78 -0.51
N LEU A 112 6.69 2.08 -0.05
CA LEU A 112 7.47 1.27 0.89
C LEU A 112 7.95 2.16 2.03
N GLY A 113 7.65 1.75 3.27
CA GLY A 113 8.34 2.19 4.47
C GLY A 113 9.67 1.46 4.63
N ASP A 114 10.75 2.20 4.84
CA ASP A 114 12.02 1.64 5.26
C ASP A 114 12.49 2.40 6.48
N GLN A 115 12.50 1.74 7.63
CA GLN A 115 12.73 2.37 8.93
C GLN A 115 14.07 3.11 8.94
N ASP A 116 15.10 2.54 8.32
CA ASP A 116 16.48 3.05 8.37
C ASP A 116 16.78 4.16 7.36
N SER A 117 15.99 4.29 6.28
CA SER A 117 16.34 5.19 5.18
C SER A 117 15.22 6.12 4.75
N GLY A 118 13.95 5.79 4.95
CA GLY A 118 12.82 6.69 4.74
C GLY A 118 11.72 6.06 3.89
N LEU A 119 11.08 6.88 3.04
CA LEU A 119 9.89 6.47 2.31
C LEU A 119 10.14 6.48 0.80
N PHE A 120 9.69 5.42 0.13
CA PHE A 120 9.92 5.21 -1.30
C PHE A 120 8.61 4.95 -2.03
N THR A 121 8.53 5.40 -3.27
CA THR A 121 7.47 4.98 -4.19
C THR A 121 8.06 4.17 -5.34
N PHE A 122 7.33 3.14 -5.74
CA PHE A 122 7.59 2.31 -6.89
C PHE A 122 6.58 2.59 -7.99
N ASN A 123 6.98 2.47 -9.24
CA ASN A 123 6.09 2.41 -10.39
C ASN A 123 6.49 1.24 -11.27
N PHE A 124 5.62 0.25 -11.39
CA PHE A 124 5.87 -1.02 -12.04
C PHE A 124 5.38 -1.04 -13.48
N THR A 125 6.14 -1.70 -14.35
CA THR A 125 5.71 -2.06 -15.70
C THR A 125 5.88 -3.57 -15.86
N LEU A 126 4.77 -4.28 -15.99
CA LEU A 126 4.78 -5.75 -16.10
C LEU A 126 4.34 -6.18 -17.50
N ASP A 127 5.12 -7.07 -18.11
CA ASP A 127 4.83 -7.65 -19.42
C ASP A 127 4.33 -9.10 -19.29
N PHE A 128 3.10 -9.32 -19.75
CA PHE A 128 2.44 -10.63 -19.83
C PHE A 128 2.22 -11.12 -21.27
N SER A 129 3.00 -10.60 -22.23
CA SER A 129 2.89 -10.97 -23.64
C SER A 129 2.95 -12.48 -23.87
N GLY A 130 2.20 -13.00 -24.84
CA GLY A 130 2.17 -14.45 -25.09
C GLY A 130 1.53 -15.30 -23.97
N GLY A 131 0.89 -14.68 -22.97
CA GLY A 131 0.13 -15.37 -21.93
C GLY A 131 0.93 -15.80 -20.71
N GLY A 132 2.15 -15.28 -20.55
CA GLY A 132 2.99 -15.51 -19.36
C GLY A 132 3.84 -14.29 -19.04
N PHE A 133 4.35 -14.21 -17.82
CA PHE A 133 5.18 -13.10 -17.36
C PHE A 133 6.60 -13.13 -17.94
N HIS A 134 7.08 -11.97 -18.39
CA HIS A 134 8.43 -11.79 -18.94
C HIS A 134 9.25 -10.81 -18.10
N ALA A 135 10.10 -11.33 -17.23
CA ALA A 135 10.97 -10.52 -16.37
C ALA A 135 11.88 -9.56 -17.15
N ALA A 136 12.39 -9.98 -18.31
CA ALA A 136 13.35 -9.20 -19.11
C ALA A 136 12.75 -7.98 -19.82
N SER A 137 11.42 -7.96 -20.05
CA SER A 137 10.68 -6.83 -20.62
C SER A 137 9.84 -6.10 -19.57
N SER A 138 9.88 -6.57 -18.32
CA SER A 138 9.28 -5.91 -17.16
C SER A 138 10.33 -5.13 -16.39
N GLY A 139 9.89 -4.20 -15.55
CA GLY A 139 10.78 -3.43 -14.68
C GLY A 139 10.00 -2.55 -13.72
N PHE A 140 10.71 -1.71 -13.00
CA PHE A 140 10.13 -0.70 -12.12
C PHE A 140 11.03 0.52 -12.04
N SER A 141 10.46 1.67 -11.69
CA SER A 141 11.23 2.81 -11.18
C SER A 141 11.00 2.93 -9.69
N ILE A 142 12.03 3.24 -8.92
CA ILE A 142 11.94 3.56 -7.50
C ILE A 142 12.33 5.03 -7.28
N THR A 143 11.61 5.74 -6.43
CA THR A 143 11.89 7.14 -6.06
C THR A 143 11.87 7.29 -4.56
N LYS A 144 12.87 7.96 -3.99
CA LYS A 144 12.87 8.32 -2.57
C LYS A 144 12.10 9.62 -2.35
N ILE A 145 10.99 9.54 -1.63
CA ILE A 145 10.06 10.67 -1.42
C ILE A 145 10.22 11.32 -0.04
N GLN A 146 10.74 10.59 0.96
CA GLN A 146 11.15 11.19 2.24
C GLN A 146 12.46 10.62 2.75
N ASN A 147 13.19 11.45 3.51
CA ASN A 147 14.40 11.04 4.21
C ASN A 147 14.08 10.62 5.63
N HIS A 148 14.68 9.53 6.07
CA HIS A 148 14.77 9.22 7.48
C HIS A 148 15.60 10.28 8.23
N VAL A 149 15.05 10.78 9.33
CA VAL A 149 15.73 11.60 10.33
C VAL A 149 15.58 10.96 11.71
N GLY A 150 16.42 9.97 12.00
CA GLY A 150 16.31 9.17 13.21
C GLY A 150 16.46 9.94 14.52
N GLY A 151 15.69 9.50 15.52
CA GLY A 151 15.85 9.91 16.92
C GLY A 151 15.50 11.37 17.23
N SER A 152 14.75 12.04 16.34
CA SER A 152 14.28 13.40 16.57
C SER A 152 12.77 13.50 16.43
N LEU A 153 12.10 13.95 17.50
CA LEU A 153 10.69 14.33 17.50
C LEU A 153 10.39 15.40 16.44
N GLU A 154 9.15 15.40 15.94
CA GLU A 154 8.64 16.39 14.98
C GLU A 154 9.38 16.37 13.64
N ARG A 155 10.06 15.27 13.32
CA ARG A 155 10.79 15.09 12.06
C ARG A 155 10.61 13.66 11.61
N PHE A 156 10.14 13.52 10.37
CA PHE A 156 9.94 12.22 9.75
C PHE A 156 11.18 11.32 9.83
N GLY A 157 11.00 10.13 10.39
CA GLY A 157 12.00 9.09 10.59
C GLY A 157 11.31 7.73 10.71
N ASP A 158 12.08 6.67 10.87
CA ASP A 158 11.59 5.37 11.34
C ASP A 158 10.28 4.85 10.68
N ALA A 159 10.14 5.04 9.36
CA ALA A 159 8.91 4.67 8.64
C ALA A 159 8.65 3.17 8.71
N ASP A 160 7.47 2.80 9.22
CA ASP A 160 7.04 1.41 9.39
C ASP A 160 5.78 1.15 8.56
N ASN A 161 4.59 1.30 9.17
CA ASN A 161 3.35 0.97 8.47
C ASN A 161 2.93 2.07 7.52
N VAL A 162 2.46 1.70 6.33
CA VAL A 162 2.04 2.63 5.29
C VAL A 162 0.64 2.31 4.78
N GLU A 163 -0.12 3.35 4.46
CA GLU A 163 -1.43 3.25 3.79
C GLU A 163 -1.48 4.32 2.70
N TRP A 164 -1.92 3.93 1.50
CA TRP A 164 -2.12 4.82 0.38
C TRP A 164 -3.62 4.90 0.04
N THR A 165 -4.21 6.07 0.22
CA THR A 165 -5.64 6.25 -0.05
C THR A 165 -5.94 6.38 -1.54
N ASP A 166 -7.21 6.18 -1.90
CA ASP A 166 -7.72 6.58 -3.21
C ASP A 166 -7.65 8.11 -3.40
N ALA A 167 -7.78 8.56 -4.64
CA ALA A 167 -7.81 9.98 -4.99
C ALA A 167 -8.93 10.71 -4.23
N THR A 168 -8.65 11.91 -3.75
CA THR A 168 -9.55 12.61 -2.83
C THR A 168 -9.52 14.12 -2.99
N VAL A 169 -10.48 14.78 -2.35
CA VAL A 169 -10.49 16.23 -2.16
C VAL A 169 -10.72 16.50 -0.69
N LEU A 170 -9.74 17.10 -0.02
CA LEU A 170 -9.81 17.48 1.38
C LEU A 170 -9.49 18.97 1.50
N ALA A 171 -10.24 19.70 2.33
CA ALA A 171 -10.11 21.15 2.50
C ALA A 171 -10.23 21.96 1.18
N GLY A 172 -10.87 21.40 0.15
CA GLY A 172 -10.95 22.00 -1.19
C GLY A 172 -9.68 21.85 -2.05
N LEU A 173 -8.67 21.11 -1.58
CA LEU A 173 -7.47 20.73 -2.33
C LEU A 173 -7.66 19.35 -2.96
N SER A 174 -7.28 19.21 -4.23
CA SER A 174 -7.36 17.93 -4.96
C SER A 174 -6.07 17.14 -4.77
N TYR A 175 -6.22 15.88 -4.41
CA TYR A 175 -5.16 14.90 -4.30
C TYR A 175 -5.44 13.79 -5.31
N ASP A 176 -5.10 14.06 -6.57
CA ASP A 176 -5.48 13.21 -7.72
C ASP A 176 -4.81 11.82 -7.71
N HIS A 177 -3.78 11.66 -6.88
CA HIS A 177 -3.07 10.41 -6.65
C HIS A 177 -3.27 9.86 -5.23
N GLY A 178 -4.22 10.42 -4.48
CA GLY A 178 -4.44 10.09 -3.07
C GLY A 178 -3.38 10.68 -2.14
N LEU A 179 -3.39 10.20 -0.90
CA LEU A 179 -2.47 10.57 0.16
C LEU A 179 -1.78 9.31 0.70
N ILE A 180 -0.55 9.47 1.16
CA ILE A 180 0.18 8.43 1.88
C ILE A 180 0.17 8.78 3.36
N PHE A 181 -0.20 7.81 4.18
CA PHE A 181 -0.09 7.88 5.63
C PHE A 181 0.97 6.90 6.11
N VAL A 182 1.71 7.30 7.15
CA VAL A 182 2.83 6.52 7.70
C VAL A 182 2.76 6.54 9.22
N ASN A 183 2.82 5.36 9.84
CA ASN A 183 3.15 5.20 11.25
C ASN A 183 4.67 5.03 11.41
N GLU A 184 5.25 5.60 12.46
CA GLU A 184 6.67 5.39 12.78
C GLU A 184 6.88 4.31 13.86
N ASP A 185 7.83 3.39 13.63
CA ASP A 185 8.39 2.48 14.64
C ASP A 185 9.48 3.22 15.44
N ASN A 186 9.01 4.12 16.29
CA ASN A 186 9.83 4.71 17.33
C ASN A 186 9.01 4.96 18.59
N SER A 187 9.70 5.35 19.68
CA SER A 187 9.13 5.54 21.01
C SER A 187 7.98 6.55 21.10
N ASN A 188 7.74 7.33 20.04
CA ASN A 188 6.73 8.38 20.01
C ASN A 188 5.59 8.07 19.03
N GLY A 189 5.72 7.03 18.19
CA GLY A 189 4.68 6.57 17.28
C GLY A 189 4.07 7.71 16.47
N GLU A 190 4.90 8.58 15.89
CA GLU A 190 4.40 9.72 15.11
C GLU A 190 3.69 9.21 13.86
N ILE A 191 2.60 9.89 13.50
CA ILE A 191 1.77 9.54 12.36
C ILE A 191 1.81 10.70 11.39
N TRP A 192 2.21 10.42 10.15
CA TRP A 192 2.44 11.41 9.12
C TRP A 192 1.49 11.23 7.96
N MET A 193 1.18 12.33 7.28
CA MET A 193 0.51 12.34 5.99
C MET A 193 1.33 13.12 4.97
N MET A 194 1.27 12.73 3.70
CA MET A 194 1.89 13.45 2.59
C MET A 194 1.28 13.09 1.24
N GLU A 195 1.59 13.88 0.22
CA GLU A 195 1.34 13.51 -1.16
C GLU A 195 2.34 12.42 -1.63
N PRO A 196 2.01 11.62 -2.66
CA PRO A 196 2.92 10.62 -3.23
C PRO A 196 4.25 11.14 -3.77
N SER A 197 4.36 12.45 -3.97
CA SER A 197 5.61 13.13 -4.33
C SER A 197 6.53 13.38 -3.13
N GLY A 198 6.05 13.18 -1.91
CA GLY A 198 6.65 13.64 -0.66
C GLY A 198 6.32 15.09 -0.31
N ALA A 199 5.56 15.81 -1.15
CA ALA A 199 5.11 17.16 -0.81
C ALA A 199 4.07 17.14 0.32
N GLY A 200 3.94 18.27 1.03
CA GLY A 200 2.87 18.44 2.02
C GLY A 200 3.00 17.59 3.29
N LEU A 201 4.22 17.12 3.61
CA LEU A 201 4.50 16.36 4.83
C LEU A 201 3.96 17.07 6.08
N LEU A 202 3.06 16.39 6.80
CA LEU A 202 2.38 16.92 7.98
C LEU A 202 2.23 15.82 9.03
N LYS A 203 2.61 16.12 10.28
CA LYS A 203 2.30 15.25 11.42
C LYS A 203 0.83 15.42 11.80
N ILE A 204 0.11 14.31 11.93
CA ILE A 204 -1.33 14.28 12.21
C ILE A 204 -1.69 13.59 13.53
N GLY A 205 -0.73 12.93 14.16
CA GLY A 205 -0.88 12.29 15.46
C GLY A 205 0.45 11.79 15.98
N ASP A 206 0.47 11.40 17.25
CA ASP A 206 1.56 10.67 17.89
C ASP A 206 1.04 9.92 19.11
N THR A 207 1.84 9.00 19.64
CA THR A 207 1.61 8.34 20.93
C THR A 207 2.40 9.01 22.07
N ALA A 208 2.97 10.19 21.82
CA ALA A 208 3.85 10.86 22.77
C ALA A 208 3.09 11.23 24.06
N GLY A 209 3.69 10.90 25.21
CA GLY A 209 3.07 11.17 26.52
C GLY A 209 2.00 10.16 26.94
N ILE A 210 1.68 9.15 26.12
CA ILE A 210 0.87 8.01 26.55
C ILE A 210 1.80 7.03 27.26
N SER A 211 1.70 6.97 28.60
CA SER A 211 2.51 6.04 29.40
C SER A 211 2.31 4.61 28.91
N GLU A 212 3.43 3.93 28.63
CA GLU A 212 3.48 2.53 28.16
C GLU A 212 2.95 2.28 26.73
N ALA A 213 2.66 3.33 25.96
CA ALA A 213 2.65 3.22 24.50
C ALA A 213 4.10 3.24 24.00
N ALA A 214 4.43 2.30 23.12
CA ALA A 214 5.76 2.17 22.54
C ALA A 214 5.81 2.79 21.14
N GLU A 215 4.85 2.47 20.28
CA GLU A 215 4.84 2.86 18.86
C GLU A 215 3.39 2.91 18.35
N SER A 216 3.19 3.58 17.21
CA SER A 216 1.96 3.48 16.41
C SER A 216 2.11 2.30 15.44
N THR A 217 1.10 1.45 15.31
CA THR A 217 1.13 0.32 14.37
C THR A 217 -0.22 0.05 13.72
N GLY A 218 -0.16 -0.41 12.47
CA GLY A 218 -1.32 -0.61 11.61
C GLY A 218 -1.99 0.71 11.29
N ILE A 219 -2.24 0.97 10.01
CA ILE A 219 -2.96 2.16 9.58
C ILE A 219 -3.90 1.77 8.45
N PHE A 220 -5.14 2.25 8.52
CA PHE A 220 -6.16 1.85 7.57
C PHE A 220 -7.17 2.97 7.34
N ASP A 221 -7.40 3.33 6.08
CA ASP A 221 -8.41 4.30 5.71
C ASP A 221 -9.81 3.65 5.65
N ILE A 222 -10.66 3.99 6.62
CA ILE A 222 -12.05 3.52 6.67
C ILE A 222 -13.04 4.51 6.05
N SER A 223 -12.58 5.65 5.54
CA SER A 223 -13.44 6.77 5.13
C SER A 223 -14.57 6.34 4.21
N ALA A 224 -14.26 5.61 3.15
CA ALA A 224 -15.24 5.16 2.17
C ALA A 224 -16.28 4.21 2.79
N MET A 225 -15.88 3.38 3.77
CA MET A 225 -16.78 2.45 4.45
C MET A 225 -17.83 3.16 5.30
N ILE A 226 -17.53 4.38 5.76
CA ILE A 226 -18.40 5.17 6.63
C ILE A 226 -18.92 6.46 5.95
N GLY A 227 -18.83 6.54 4.62
CA GLY A 227 -19.45 7.61 3.83
C GLY A 227 -18.65 8.93 3.75
N TYR A 228 -17.35 8.90 4.02
CA TYR A 228 -16.46 10.05 3.88
C TYR A 228 -15.51 9.88 2.70
N ARG A 229 -14.98 11.01 2.20
CA ARG A 229 -13.94 11.00 1.16
C ARG A 229 -12.66 10.33 1.69
N PRO A 230 -11.86 9.63 0.86
CA PRO A 230 -10.62 9.00 1.30
C PRO A 230 -9.69 9.96 2.06
N GLY A 231 -8.96 9.44 3.04
CA GLY A 231 -8.07 10.19 3.95
C GLY A 231 -8.79 11.01 5.02
N SER A 232 -10.11 10.85 5.18
CA SER A 232 -10.90 11.57 6.19
C SER A 232 -10.87 10.91 7.57
N VAL A 233 -10.96 9.58 7.63
CA VAL A 233 -11.09 8.83 8.86
C VAL A 233 -10.20 7.59 8.79
N LEU A 234 -9.19 7.56 9.66
CA LEU A 234 -8.20 6.49 9.73
C LEU A 234 -8.39 5.71 11.03
N LEU A 235 -8.13 4.41 10.95
CA LEU A 235 -7.89 3.57 12.10
C LEU A 235 -6.38 3.37 12.24
N THR A 236 -5.87 3.50 13.46
CA THR A 236 -4.48 3.18 13.80
C THR A 236 -4.44 2.56 15.19
N ASN A 237 -3.46 1.71 15.48
CA ASN A 237 -3.26 1.21 16.83
C ASN A 237 -2.04 1.86 17.46
N ASN A 238 -2.01 1.86 18.80
CA ASN A 238 -0.75 1.96 19.52
C ASN A 238 -0.37 0.58 20.07
N GLN A 239 0.90 0.22 19.96
CA GLN A 239 1.47 -1.00 20.51
C GLN A 239 2.19 -0.71 21.84
N GLY A 240 2.33 -1.76 22.66
CA GLY A 240 2.83 -1.68 24.04
C GLY A 240 1.86 -2.29 25.05
N SER A 241 2.14 -2.14 26.35
CA SER A 241 1.24 -2.66 27.40
C SER A 241 -0.06 -1.86 27.52
N ALA A 242 -0.07 -0.62 27.03
CA ALA A 242 -1.27 0.22 26.91
C ALA A 242 -1.90 0.18 25.50
N SER A 243 -1.89 -0.97 24.82
CA SER A 243 -2.38 -1.07 23.44
C SER A 243 -3.86 -0.69 23.28
N SER A 244 -4.17 0.06 22.23
CA SER A 244 -5.53 0.49 21.89
C SER A 244 -5.70 0.78 20.40
N LEU A 245 -6.94 0.63 19.92
CA LEU A 245 -7.36 1.08 18.59
C LEU A 245 -7.84 2.53 18.69
N THR A 246 -7.24 3.40 17.89
CA THR A 246 -7.52 4.84 17.82
C THR A 246 -8.15 5.19 16.48
N VAL A 247 -9.12 6.11 16.52
CA VAL A 247 -9.70 6.72 15.32
C VAL A 247 -9.11 8.11 15.16
N LEU A 248 -8.47 8.37 14.03
CA LEU A 248 -8.06 9.71 13.62
C LEU A 248 -9.08 10.28 12.65
N ILE A 249 -9.62 11.46 12.94
CA ILE A 249 -10.58 12.15 12.08
C ILE A 249 -9.91 13.42 11.58
N ASN A 250 -9.72 13.52 10.27
CA ASN A 250 -9.22 14.70 9.61
C ASN A 250 -10.18 15.88 9.89
N PRO A 251 -9.70 17.06 10.32
CA PRO A 251 -10.57 18.21 10.56
C PRO A 251 -11.35 18.66 9.31
N ASP A 252 -10.85 18.35 8.12
CA ASP A 252 -11.48 18.61 6.83
C ASP A 252 -12.24 17.39 6.28
N ALA A 253 -12.53 16.40 7.14
CA ALA A 253 -13.33 15.23 6.79
C ALA A 253 -14.65 15.66 6.17
N THR A 254 -14.81 15.30 4.89
CA THR A 254 -15.96 15.71 4.10
C THR A 254 -16.75 14.46 3.70
N PRO A 255 -18.05 14.38 4.02
CA PRO A 255 -18.90 13.31 3.55
C PRO A 255 -18.87 13.24 2.01
N VAL A 256 -18.88 12.03 1.45
CA VAL A 256 -19.15 11.89 0.02
C VAL A 256 -20.56 12.40 -0.22
N PRO A 257 -20.78 13.36 -1.14
CA PRO A 257 -22.13 13.81 -1.44
C PRO A 257 -22.96 12.59 -1.84
N GLU A 258 -24.06 12.35 -1.13
CA GLU A 258 -25.08 11.40 -1.60
C GLU A 258 -25.37 11.73 -3.06
N PRO A 259 -25.36 10.75 -3.98
CA PRO A 259 -25.72 11.01 -5.36
C PRO A 259 -27.09 11.68 -5.33
N SER A 260 -27.11 12.95 -5.72
CA SER A 260 -28.34 13.72 -5.76
C SER A 260 -29.21 12.98 -6.75
N THR A 261 -30.24 12.31 -6.24
CA THR A 261 -31.24 11.68 -7.08
C THR A 261 -31.89 12.85 -7.80
N LEU A 262 -31.44 13.10 -9.04
CA LEU A 262 -32.05 14.09 -9.89
C LEU A 262 -33.43 13.54 -10.23
N LEU A 263 -34.43 13.90 -9.43
CA LEU A 263 -35.82 13.61 -9.71
C LEU A 263 -36.22 14.47 -10.91
N LEU A 264 -35.91 14.00 -12.12
CA LEU A 264 -36.40 14.60 -13.35
C LEU A 264 -37.89 14.27 -13.46
N VAL A 265 -38.75 15.09 -12.86
CA VAL A 265 -40.19 15.06 -13.14
C VAL A 265 -40.40 15.74 -14.50
N SER A 266 -40.06 15.05 -15.58
CA SER A 266 -40.65 15.31 -16.89
C SER A 266 -41.86 14.41 -17.03
N GLY A 267 -43.03 15.00 -17.30
CA GLY A 267 -44.32 14.35 -17.17
C GLY A 267 -44.39 12.94 -17.75
N GLY A 268 -44.80 11.99 -16.90
CA GLY A 268 -45.47 10.77 -17.34
C GLY A 268 -44.67 9.48 -17.38
N LEU A 269 -43.64 9.24 -16.55
CA LEU A 269 -43.27 7.89 -16.07
C LEU A 269 -42.25 8.00 -14.93
N ALA A 270 -42.62 7.61 -13.71
CA ALA A 270 -41.67 7.46 -12.61
C ALA A 270 -41.12 6.02 -12.61
N ILE A 271 -39.84 5.84 -12.96
CA ILE A 271 -39.11 4.61 -12.64
C ILE A 271 -38.47 4.84 -11.27
N LEU A 272 -39.11 4.27 -10.25
CA LEU A 272 -38.56 4.18 -8.90
C LEU A 272 -37.51 3.05 -8.90
N ILE A 273 -36.22 3.40 -8.91
CA ILE A 273 -35.16 2.43 -8.57
C ILE A 273 -35.04 2.43 -7.05
N LEU A 274 -35.70 1.47 -6.40
CA LEU A 274 -35.42 1.13 -5.00
C LEU A 274 -34.07 0.41 -4.96
N ARG A 275 -33.07 0.99 -4.30
CA ARG A 275 -31.92 0.23 -3.80
C ARG A 275 -32.11 -0.11 -2.33
N ARG A 276 -31.63 -1.32 -2.03
CA ARG A 276 -31.83 -2.11 -0.81
C ARG A 276 -31.26 -1.37 0.40
N ALA A 277 -32.05 -1.30 1.47
CA ALA A 277 -31.65 -0.74 2.75
C ALA A 277 -30.43 -1.49 3.33
N ASP A 278 -29.50 -0.70 3.86
CA ASP A 278 -28.40 -1.15 4.70
C ASP A 278 -28.91 -1.98 5.89
N ARG A 279 -28.14 -2.99 6.29
CA ARG A 279 -28.39 -3.72 7.53
C ARG A 279 -27.53 -3.13 8.64
N ALA A 280 -28.22 -2.95 9.77
CA ALA A 280 -27.78 -2.43 11.06
C ALA A 280 -26.54 -3.10 11.64
#